data_AF-A0A3D2A098-F1
#
_entry.id   AF-A0A3D2A098-F1
#
_cell.length_a   1.000
_cell.length_b   1.000
_cell.length_c   1.000
_cell.angle_alpha   90.00
_cell.angle_beta   90.00
_cell.angle_gamma   90.00
#
_symmetry.space_group_name_H-M   'P 1'
#
loop_
_entity.id
_entity.type
_entity.pdbx_description
1 polymer ?
#
loop_
_entity_poly.entity_id
_entity_poly.type
_entity_poly.pdbx_seq_one_letter_code
_entity_poly.pdbx_strand_id
1 'polypeptide(L)'
;MYGDSVVFSFFLIFAGASVLATLSLYFRQPILIAYILLGGLLGPFGFSLIGDTALLEDVSHIGIMFLLFLIGLDMQPAHLLSMLKKGSWVAVASSFIFATTGYAGAWVFGFNHIDSLIIGAATMFSSTIIGIKLLPTTVLHHKQTGEMVVGLLLLQDLIAIVLLIIVTASSDANRDSSAIAYSLLALPLLVGASLATVRWVILPLITRFDRFHEYIFLLAIGWCLACAETASMAGLSAEIGAF
;
A
#
# COMPACT_ATOMS: atom_id res chain seq x y z
N MET A 1 -22.20 -0.80 27.67
CA MET A 1 -21.60 0.50 27.28
C MET A 1 -20.07 0.50 27.52
N TYR A 2 -19.33 -0.51 27.03
CA TYR A 2 -17.85 -0.55 27.08
C TYR A 2 -17.22 -0.72 25.69
N GLY A 3 -18.04 -0.76 24.62
CA GLY A 3 -17.62 -1.09 23.25
C GLY A 3 -17.05 0.06 22.41
N ASP A 4 -17.10 1.31 22.92
CA ASP A 4 -16.72 2.49 22.12
C ASP A 4 -15.29 3.00 22.39
N SER A 5 -14.54 2.37 23.30
CA SER A 5 -13.17 2.82 23.55
C SER A 5 -12.22 2.25 22.49
N VAL A 6 -11.50 3.15 21.81
CA VAL A 6 -10.45 2.80 20.84
C VAL A 6 -9.45 1.81 21.46
N VAL A 7 -9.09 2.01 22.73
CA VAL A 7 -8.19 1.11 23.48
C VAL A 7 -8.73 -0.32 23.54
N PHE A 8 -10.03 -0.51 23.76
CA PHE A 8 -10.65 -1.84 23.77
C PHE A 8 -10.64 -2.49 22.39
N SER A 9 -10.93 -1.73 21.33
CA SER A 9 -10.83 -2.23 19.95
C SER A 9 -9.41 -2.68 19.62
N PHE A 10 -8.40 -1.88 19.99
CA PHE A 10 -6.98 -2.24 19.84
C PHE A 10 -6.60 -3.47 20.66
N PHE A 11 -7.06 -3.56 21.91
CA PHE A 11 -6.85 -4.74 22.74
C PHE A 11 -7.39 -5.99 22.03
N LEU A 12 -8.63 -5.95 21.56
CA LEU A 12 -9.25 -7.06 20.85
C LEU A 12 -8.49 -7.44 19.57
N ILE A 13 -8.07 -6.45 18.78
CA ILE A 13 -7.32 -6.66 17.54
C ILE A 13 -5.97 -7.29 17.85
N PHE A 14 -5.14 -6.69 18.71
CA PHE A 14 -3.77 -7.17 18.95
C PHE A 14 -3.72 -8.45 19.79
N ALA A 15 -4.52 -8.54 20.86
CA ALA A 15 -4.55 -9.75 21.68
C ALA A 15 -5.21 -10.92 20.92
N GLY A 16 -6.32 -10.66 20.23
CA GLY A 16 -6.98 -11.66 19.39
C GLY A 16 -6.10 -12.12 18.23
N ALA A 17 -5.42 -11.20 17.55
CA ALA A 17 -4.49 -11.52 16.48
C ALA A 17 -3.32 -12.33 17.01
N SER A 18 -2.79 -12.03 18.20
CA SER A 18 -1.70 -12.82 18.81
C SER A 18 -2.11 -14.29 19.03
N VAL A 19 -3.33 -14.52 19.55
CA VAL A 19 -3.85 -15.87 19.78
C VAL A 19 -4.05 -16.63 18.46
N LEU A 20 -4.76 -16.03 17.50
CA LEU A 20 -5.03 -16.68 16.22
C LEU A 20 -3.77 -16.82 15.35
N ALA A 21 -2.83 -15.87 15.42
CA ALA A 21 -1.53 -15.98 14.75
C ALA A 21 -0.71 -17.14 15.32
N THR A 22 -0.69 -17.30 16.64
CA THR A 22 -0.04 -18.44 17.29
C THR A 22 -0.63 -19.76 16.80
N LEU A 23 -1.96 -19.85 16.71
CA LEU A 23 -2.64 -21.03 16.17
C LEU A 23 -2.27 -21.27 14.69
N SER A 24 -2.27 -20.22 13.87
CA SER A 24 -1.87 -20.28 12.46
C SER A 24 -0.43 -20.80 12.29
N LEU A 25 0.50 -20.34 13.14
CA LEU A 25 1.88 -20.81 13.16
C LEU A 25 1.99 -22.30 13.51
N TYR A 26 1.20 -22.80 14.47
CA TYR A 26 1.16 -24.24 14.78
C TYR A 26 0.71 -25.08 13.57
N PHE A 27 -0.27 -24.58 12.82
CA PHE A 27 -0.76 -25.23 11.60
C PHE A 27 0.10 -24.95 10.35
N ARG A 28 1.21 -24.20 10.49
CA ARG A 28 2.07 -23.76 9.39
C ARG A 28 1.31 -22.98 8.30
N GLN A 29 0.28 -22.26 8.71
CA GLN A 29 -0.51 -21.40 7.84
C GLN A 29 0.06 -19.98 7.81
N PRO A 30 -0.14 -19.22 6.71
CA PRO A 30 0.17 -17.81 6.69
C PRO A 30 -0.58 -17.04 7.79
N ILE A 31 0.15 -16.23 8.55
CA ILE A 31 -0.41 -15.41 9.64
C ILE A 31 -1.53 -14.48 9.13
N LEU A 32 -1.47 -14.05 7.87
CA LEU A 32 -2.48 -13.19 7.26
C LEU A 32 -3.90 -13.79 7.34
N ILE A 33 -4.03 -15.12 7.23
CA ILE A 33 -5.32 -15.82 7.37
C ILE A 33 -5.90 -15.58 8.77
N ALA A 34 -5.06 -15.59 9.81
CA ALA A 34 -5.50 -15.32 11.17
C ALA A 34 -6.04 -13.91 11.33
N TYR A 35 -5.44 -12.91 10.67
CA TYR A 35 -5.91 -11.52 10.72
C TYR A 35 -7.28 -11.35 10.04
N ILE A 36 -7.48 -11.97 8.86
CA ILE A 36 -8.77 -11.93 8.15
C ILE A 36 -9.85 -12.65 8.97
N LEU A 37 -9.54 -13.84 9.50
CA LEU A 37 -10.47 -14.58 10.36
C LEU A 37 -10.83 -13.78 11.60
N LEU A 38 -9.86 -13.12 12.24
CA LEU A 38 -10.12 -12.26 13.38
C LEU A 38 -11.06 -11.11 13.01
N GLY A 39 -10.79 -10.41 11.91
CA GLY A 39 -11.61 -9.30 11.44
C GLY A 39 -13.05 -9.74 11.15
N GLY A 40 -13.23 -10.90 10.52
CA GLY A 40 -14.56 -11.49 10.29
C GLY A 40 -15.27 -11.90 11.58
N LEU A 41 -14.54 -12.45 12.56
CA LEU A 41 -15.10 -12.86 13.86
C LEU A 41 -15.43 -11.67 14.77
N LEU A 42 -14.57 -10.66 14.84
CA LEU A 42 -14.74 -9.53 15.77
C LEU A 42 -15.51 -8.35 15.17
N GLY A 43 -15.54 -8.28 13.84
CA GLY A 43 -16.28 -7.26 13.09
C GLY A 43 -17.81 -7.42 13.17
N PRO A 44 -18.55 -6.55 12.47
CA PRO A 44 -20.00 -6.47 12.56
C PRO A 44 -20.73 -7.74 12.11
N PHE A 45 -20.13 -8.53 11.21
CA PHE A 45 -20.69 -9.78 10.71
C PHE A 45 -20.44 -10.99 11.62
N GLY A 46 -19.57 -10.87 12.62
CA GLY A 46 -19.27 -11.92 13.58
C GLY A 46 -19.94 -11.68 14.93
N PHE A 47 -19.12 -11.41 15.95
CA PHE A 47 -19.55 -11.12 17.31
C PHE A 47 -19.92 -9.64 17.53
N SER A 48 -19.74 -8.76 16.53
CA SER A 48 -20.05 -7.32 16.62
C SER A 48 -19.43 -6.63 17.85
N LEU A 49 -18.23 -7.06 18.24
CA LEU A 49 -17.52 -6.54 19.42
C LEU A 49 -16.83 -5.20 19.12
N ILE A 50 -16.60 -4.93 17.84
CA ILE A 50 -16.05 -3.68 17.32
C ILE A 50 -17.21 -2.83 16.81
N GLY A 51 -17.50 -1.72 17.52
CA GLY A 51 -18.61 -0.83 17.19
C GLY A 51 -18.30 0.21 16.11
N ASP A 52 -17.11 0.81 16.15
CA ASP A 52 -16.73 1.89 15.24
C ASP A 52 -15.72 1.43 14.19
N THR A 53 -16.24 0.92 13.08
CA THR A 53 -15.42 0.49 11.94
C THR A 53 -14.81 1.67 11.20
N ALA A 54 -15.46 2.85 11.23
CA ALA A 54 -14.96 4.04 10.53
C ALA A 54 -13.71 4.60 11.22
N LEU A 55 -13.71 4.70 12.55
CA LEU A 55 -12.51 5.09 13.29
C LEU A 55 -11.36 4.09 13.08
N LEU A 56 -11.66 2.79 13.01
CA LEU A 56 -10.63 1.77 12.73
C LEU A 56 -10.09 1.85 11.30
N GLU A 57 -10.94 2.22 10.34
CA GLU A 57 -10.55 2.47 8.95
C GLU A 57 -9.57 3.65 8.89
N ASP A 58 -9.89 4.79 9.50
CA ASP A 58 -9.01 5.96 9.58
C ASP A 58 -7.66 5.63 10.23
N VAL A 59 -7.70 4.91 11.34
CA VAL A 59 -6.49 4.43 12.03
C VAL A 59 -5.68 3.48 11.15
N SER A 60 -6.35 2.63 10.36
CA SER A 60 -5.67 1.69 9.47
C SER A 60 -4.92 2.42 8.35
N HIS A 61 -5.47 3.52 7.81
CA HIS A 61 -4.77 4.36 6.84
C HIS A 61 -3.47 4.92 7.43
N ILE A 62 -3.49 5.39 8.67
CA ILE A 62 -2.27 5.85 9.36
C ILE A 62 -1.24 4.72 9.50
N GLY A 63 -1.69 3.52 9.88
CA GLY A 63 -0.82 2.34 9.95
C GLY A 63 -0.17 1.98 8.61
N ILE A 64 -0.93 2.05 7.51
CA ILE A 64 -0.44 1.80 6.16
C ILE A 64 0.55 2.89 5.72
N MET A 65 0.27 4.16 6.01
CA MET A 65 1.20 5.27 5.73
C MET A 65 2.55 5.05 6.42
N PHE A 66 2.56 4.72 7.72
CA PHE A 66 3.82 4.44 8.43
C PHE A 66 4.53 3.18 7.95
N LEU A 67 3.77 2.14 7.56
CA LEU A 67 4.36 0.94 6.96
C LEU A 67 5.09 1.28 5.65
N LEU A 68 4.44 2.03 4.76
CA LEU A 68 5.01 2.41 3.48
C LEU A 68 6.18 3.38 3.63
N PHE A 69 6.10 4.32 4.58
CA PHE A 69 7.22 5.19 4.91
C PHE A 69 8.43 4.41 5.42
N LEU A 70 8.22 3.42 6.29
CA LEU A 70 9.30 2.55 6.77
C LEU A 70 9.93 1.77 5.61
N ILE A 71 9.11 1.23 4.70
CA ILE A 71 9.61 0.57 3.48
C ILE A 71 10.39 1.56 2.61
N GLY A 72 9.91 2.80 2.46
CA GLY A 72 10.59 3.86 1.71
C GLY A 72 11.96 4.22 2.31
N LEU A 73 12.08 4.27 3.64
CA LEU A 73 13.34 4.52 4.34
C LEU A 73 14.39 3.42 4.13
N ASP A 74 13.97 2.16 4.03
CA ASP A 74 14.85 1.02 3.78
C ASP A 74 15.29 0.92 2.29
N MET A 75 14.63 1.65 1.38
CA MET A 75 14.88 1.58 -0.06
C MET A 75 15.84 2.67 -0.54
N GLN A 76 16.93 2.25 -1.19
CA GLN A 76 17.84 3.19 -1.85
C GLN A 76 17.26 3.62 -3.21
N PRO A 77 17.11 4.92 -3.52
CA PRO A 77 16.50 5.39 -4.77
C PRO A 77 17.19 4.84 -6.04
N ALA A 78 18.51 4.71 -6.01
CA ALA A 78 19.29 4.15 -7.12
C ALA A 78 19.02 2.64 -7.32
N HIS A 79 18.83 1.90 -6.22
CA HIS A 79 18.52 0.48 -6.27
C HIS A 79 17.10 0.27 -6.78
N LEU A 80 16.13 1.05 -6.29
CA LEU A 80 14.76 1.09 -6.79
C LEU A 80 14.73 1.29 -8.30
N LEU A 81 15.36 2.35 -8.83
CA LEU A 81 15.39 2.62 -10.27
C LEU A 81 15.95 1.43 -11.08
N SER A 82 17.00 0.79 -10.55
CA SER A 82 17.61 -0.36 -11.20
C SER A 82 16.69 -1.59 -11.22
N MET A 83 15.93 -1.80 -10.15
CA MET A 83 14.96 -2.89 -10.03
C MET A 83 13.74 -2.65 -10.92
N LEU A 84 13.20 -1.42 -10.93
CA LEU A 84 12.12 -1.04 -11.83
C LEU A 84 12.54 -1.26 -13.28
N LYS A 85 13.74 -0.85 -13.68
CA LYS A 85 14.23 -1.04 -15.06
C LYS A 85 14.37 -2.52 -15.45
N LYS A 86 14.86 -3.38 -14.54
CA LYS A 86 15.05 -4.82 -14.79
C LYS A 86 13.72 -5.58 -14.79
N GLY A 87 12.82 -5.24 -13.86
CA GLY A 87 11.53 -5.91 -13.66
C GLY A 87 10.40 -5.37 -14.53
N SER A 88 10.55 -4.19 -15.13
CA SER A 88 9.46 -3.46 -15.80
C SER A 88 8.79 -4.24 -16.93
N TRP A 89 9.56 -4.88 -17.80
CA TRP A 89 8.96 -5.63 -18.90
C TRP A 89 8.11 -6.81 -18.40
N VAL A 90 8.63 -7.56 -17.43
CA VAL A 90 7.93 -8.71 -16.86
C VAL A 90 6.70 -8.25 -16.07
N ALA A 91 6.83 -7.17 -15.29
CA ALA A 91 5.73 -6.60 -14.53
C ALA A 91 4.59 -6.13 -15.43
N VAL A 92 4.90 -5.36 -16.48
CA VAL A 92 3.89 -4.85 -17.42
C VAL A 92 3.26 -5.99 -18.21
N ALA A 93 4.06 -6.93 -18.72
CA ALA A 93 3.54 -8.05 -19.51
C ALA A 93 2.64 -8.98 -18.67
N SER A 94 3.09 -9.39 -17.48
CA SER A 94 2.30 -10.24 -16.60
C SER A 94 1.01 -9.54 -16.16
N SER A 95 1.10 -8.28 -15.79
CA SER A 95 -0.04 -7.44 -15.42
C SER A 95 -1.08 -7.34 -16.52
N PHE A 96 -0.65 -7.09 -17.76
CA PHE A 96 -1.53 -7.03 -18.92
C PHE A 96 -2.18 -8.39 -19.21
N ILE A 97 -1.42 -9.48 -19.11
CA ILE A 97 -1.95 -10.84 -19.28
C ILE A 97 -3.02 -11.12 -18.22
N PHE A 98 -2.74 -10.90 -16.95
CA PHE A 98 -3.72 -11.14 -15.88
C PHE A 98 -4.96 -10.26 -16.04
N ALA A 99 -4.79 -8.97 -16.34
CA ALA A 99 -5.90 -8.05 -16.56
C ALA A 99 -6.81 -8.48 -17.73
N THR A 100 -6.21 -8.84 -18.86
CA THR A 100 -6.97 -9.29 -20.04
C THR A 100 -7.65 -10.64 -19.80
N THR A 101 -7.01 -11.55 -19.07
CA THR A 101 -7.60 -12.86 -18.74
C THR A 101 -8.78 -12.69 -17.78
N GLY A 102 -8.66 -11.83 -16.76
CA GLY A 102 -9.76 -11.50 -15.85
C GLY A 102 -10.92 -10.81 -16.55
N TYR A 103 -10.62 -9.83 -17.43
CA TYR A 103 -11.62 -9.17 -18.27
C TYR A 103 -12.37 -10.17 -19.15
N ALA A 104 -11.64 -11.04 -19.86
CA ALA A 104 -12.25 -12.03 -20.75
C ALA A 104 -13.14 -13.01 -19.97
N GLY A 105 -12.71 -13.43 -18.78
CA GLY A 105 -13.52 -14.22 -17.87
C GLY A 105 -14.83 -13.52 -17.51
N ALA A 106 -14.76 -12.29 -17.01
CA ALA A 106 -15.94 -11.50 -16.64
C ALA A 106 -16.90 -11.29 -17.82
N TRP A 107 -16.36 -11.01 -19.01
CA TRP A 107 -17.16 -10.84 -20.21
C TRP A 107 -17.94 -12.11 -20.58
N VAL A 108 -17.31 -13.29 -20.46
CA VAL A 108 -17.96 -14.59 -20.71
C VAL A 108 -19.11 -14.85 -19.71
N PHE A 109 -18.98 -14.37 -18.47
CA PHE A 109 -20.04 -14.46 -17.47
C PHE A 109 -21.16 -13.41 -17.64
N GLY A 110 -21.09 -12.56 -18.67
CA GLY A 110 -22.14 -11.60 -19.02
C GLY A 110 -22.09 -10.28 -18.24
N PHE A 111 -20.96 -9.96 -17.60
CA PHE A 111 -20.76 -8.66 -16.97
C PHE A 111 -20.64 -7.53 -18.00
N ASN A 112 -21.00 -6.30 -17.60
CA ASN A 112 -20.86 -5.13 -18.47
C ASN A 112 -19.37 -4.79 -18.71
N HIS A 113 -19.08 -3.95 -19.70
CA HIS A 113 -17.73 -3.55 -20.07
C HIS A 113 -16.96 -2.91 -18.89
N ILE A 114 -17.62 -2.02 -18.14
CA ILE A 114 -17.03 -1.36 -16.97
C ILE A 114 -16.71 -2.36 -15.87
N ASP A 115 -17.67 -3.22 -15.52
CA ASP A 115 -17.49 -4.27 -14.49
C ASP A 115 -16.36 -5.22 -14.89
N SER A 116 -16.30 -5.63 -16.16
CA SER A 116 -15.25 -6.51 -16.68
C SER A 116 -13.87 -5.85 -16.62
N LEU A 117 -13.78 -4.54 -16.86
CA LEU A 117 -12.54 -3.77 -16.76
C LEU A 117 -12.07 -3.68 -15.31
N ILE A 118 -12.98 -3.42 -14.37
CA ILE A 118 -12.68 -3.40 -12.93
C ILE A 118 -12.22 -4.78 -12.46
N ILE A 119 -12.90 -5.86 -12.86
CA ILE A 119 -12.52 -7.24 -12.52
C ILE A 119 -11.15 -7.57 -13.10
N GLY A 120 -10.90 -7.23 -14.37
CA GLY A 120 -9.59 -7.39 -15.00
C GLY A 120 -8.49 -6.67 -14.20
N ALA A 121 -8.68 -5.39 -13.91
CA ALA A 121 -7.76 -4.61 -13.08
C ALA A 121 -7.53 -5.25 -11.70
N ALA A 122 -8.58 -5.73 -11.03
CA ALA A 122 -8.47 -6.39 -9.74
C ALA A 122 -7.65 -7.70 -9.80
N THR A 123 -7.81 -8.48 -10.87
CA THR A 123 -7.08 -9.75 -11.05
C THR A 123 -5.60 -9.58 -11.41
N MET A 124 -5.20 -8.39 -11.85
CA MET A 124 -3.79 -8.07 -12.11
C MET A 124 -2.96 -7.97 -10.82
N PHE A 125 -3.58 -7.65 -9.68
CA PHE A 125 -2.87 -7.41 -8.43
C PHE A 125 -2.37 -8.69 -7.77
N SER A 126 -1.13 -8.65 -7.32
CA SER A 126 -0.49 -9.71 -6.55
C SER A 126 -0.23 -9.24 -5.12
N SER A 127 -0.38 -10.11 -4.13
CA SER A 127 -0.07 -9.76 -2.74
C SER A 127 1.44 -9.85 -2.49
N THR A 128 2.09 -8.69 -2.37
CA THR A 128 3.53 -8.54 -2.07
C THR A 128 3.94 -9.29 -0.80
N ILE A 129 3.15 -9.18 0.27
CA ILE A 129 3.44 -9.80 1.58
C ILE A 129 3.39 -11.34 1.49
N ILE A 130 2.40 -11.90 0.80
CA ILE A 130 2.26 -13.35 0.66
C ILE A 130 3.34 -13.88 -0.30
N GLY A 131 3.57 -13.18 -1.41
CA GLY A 131 4.60 -13.53 -2.38
C GLY A 131 5.97 -13.65 -1.71
N ILE A 132 6.42 -12.62 -1.00
CA ILE A 132 7.73 -12.64 -0.34
C ILE A 132 7.80 -13.71 0.76
N LYS A 133 6.74 -13.92 1.55
CA LYS A 133 6.72 -14.95 2.61
C LYS A 133 6.73 -16.38 2.07
N LEU A 134 6.16 -16.62 0.90
CA LEU A 134 6.12 -17.94 0.26
C LEU A 134 7.30 -18.15 -0.69
N LEU A 135 8.04 -17.11 -1.07
CA LEU A 135 9.24 -17.25 -1.87
C LEU A 135 10.30 -18.04 -1.08
N PRO A 136 10.92 -19.08 -1.68
CA PRO A 136 12.02 -19.78 -1.05
C PRO A 136 13.14 -18.80 -0.72
N THR A 137 13.71 -18.90 0.48
CA THR A 137 14.83 -18.04 0.90
C THR A 137 15.99 -18.11 -0.10
N THR A 138 16.18 -19.24 -0.79
CA THR A 138 17.17 -19.43 -1.86
C THR A 138 16.97 -18.49 -3.06
N VAL A 139 15.73 -18.16 -3.42
CA VAL A 139 15.41 -17.22 -4.50
C VAL A 139 15.66 -15.77 -4.08
N LEU A 140 15.40 -15.46 -2.81
CA LEU A 140 15.77 -14.17 -2.21
C LEU A 140 17.30 -13.97 -2.15
N HIS A 141 18.05 -15.04 -1.93
CA HIS A 141 19.52 -15.03 -1.95
C HIS A 141 20.09 -14.99 -3.37
N HIS A 142 19.34 -15.45 -4.37
CA HIS A 142 19.68 -15.21 -5.78
C HIS A 142 19.40 -13.76 -6.16
N LYS A 143 20.46 -12.94 -6.05
CA LYS A 143 20.42 -11.49 -6.23
C LYS A 143 19.65 -11.02 -7.47
N GLN A 144 19.76 -11.70 -8.62
CA GLN A 144 19.04 -11.32 -9.84
C GLN A 144 17.54 -11.66 -9.80
N THR A 145 17.17 -12.87 -9.38
CA THR A 145 15.76 -13.30 -9.36
C THR A 145 14.98 -12.60 -8.25
N GLY A 146 15.58 -12.46 -7.06
CA GLY A 146 15.01 -11.67 -5.97
C GLY A 146 14.81 -10.20 -6.34
N GLU A 147 15.81 -9.56 -6.97
CA GLU A 147 15.69 -8.17 -7.45
C GLU A 147 14.58 -8.01 -8.49
N MET A 148 14.43 -8.97 -9.40
CA MET A 148 13.35 -8.95 -10.41
C MET A 148 11.97 -9.12 -9.79
N VAL A 149 11.80 -10.03 -8.82
CA VAL A 149 10.51 -10.24 -8.15
C VAL A 149 10.11 -9.02 -7.33
N VAL A 150 11.04 -8.44 -6.56
CA VAL A 150 10.75 -7.23 -5.78
C VAL A 150 10.47 -6.03 -6.71
N GLY A 151 11.26 -5.85 -7.78
CA GLY A 151 11.01 -4.80 -8.77
C GLY A 151 9.66 -4.96 -9.49
N LEU A 152 9.23 -6.20 -9.71
CA LEU A 152 7.91 -6.51 -10.27
C LEU A 152 6.79 -6.13 -9.30
N LEU A 153 6.89 -6.53 -8.03
CA LEU A 153 5.87 -6.24 -7.01
C LEU A 153 5.71 -4.72 -6.81
N LEU A 154 6.81 -3.98 -6.73
CA LEU A 154 6.78 -2.51 -6.61
C LEU A 154 6.14 -1.83 -7.83
N LEU A 155 6.40 -2.31 -9.04
CA LEU A 155 5.74 -1.77 -10.24
C LEU A 155 4.26 -2.11 -10.29
N GLN A 156 3.87 -3.32 -9.85
CA GLN A 156 2.46 -3.69 -9.77
C GLN A 156 1.71 -2.80 -8.77
N ASP A 157 2.30 -2.53 -7.60
CA ASP A 157 1.72 -1.62 -6.61
C ASP A 157 1.57 -0.21 -7.20
N LEU A 158 2.58 0.31 -7.92
CA LEU A 158 2.47 1.62 -8.58
C LEU A 158 1.37 1.65 -9.67
N ILE A 159 1.29 0.62 -10.51
CA ILE A 159 0.22 0.54 -11.54
C ILE A 159 -1.14 0.43 -10.87
N ALA A 160 -1.27 -0.32 -9.77
CA ALA A 160 -2.49 -0.45 -9.00
C ALA A 160 -3.01 0.90 -8.53
N ILE A 161 -2.10 1.72 -8.01
CA ILE A 161 -2.47 3.04 -7.54
C ILE A 161 -2.95 3.93 -8.70
N VAL A 162 -2.26 3.94 -9.84
CA VAL A 162 -2.69 4.70 -11.02
C VAL A 162 -4.07 4.22 -11.51
N LEU A 163 -4.30 2.92 -11.53
CA LEU A 163 -5.60 2.34 -11.90
C LEU A 163 -6.69 2.72 -10.91
N LEU A 164 -6.43 2.70 -9.60
CA LEU A 164 -7.38 3.12 -8.58
C LEU A 164 -7.76 4.60 -8.73
N ILE A 165 -6.79 5.47 -9.02
CA ILE A 165 -7.05 6.89 -9.31
C ILE A 165 -7.96 7.03 -10.54
N ILE A 166 -7.69 6.28 -11.62
CA ILE A 166 -8.51 6.33 -12.84
C ILE A 166 -9.93 5.83 -12.57
N VAL A 167 -10.09 4.71 -11.84
CA VAL A 167 -11.39 4.12 -11.53
C VAL A 167 -12.20 5.05 -10.62
N THR A 168 -11.60 5.59 -9.57
CA THR A 168 -12.26 6.55 -8.67
C THR A 168 -12.63 7.84 -9.37
N ALA A 169 -11.75 8.37 -10.25
CA ALA A 169 -12.05 9.55 -11.05
C ALA A 169 -13.16 9.31 -12.08
N SER A 170 -13.23 8.10 -12.66
CA SER A 170 -14.28 7.73 -13.65
C SER A 170 -15.65 7.48 -13.00
N SER A 171 -15.67 7.15 -11.71
CA SER A 171 -16.90 6.93 -10.94
C SER A 171 -17.60 8.25 -10.59
N ASP A 172 -16.84 9.35 -10.51
CA ASP A 172 -17.37 10.71 -10.40
C ASP A 172 -17.75 11.25 -11.79
N ALA A 173 -19.01 11.12 -12.18
CA ALA A 173 -19.53 11.59 -13.48
C ALA A 173 -19.36 13.11 -13.74
N ASN A 174 -18.92 13.88 -12.74
CA ASN A 174 -18.67 15.32 -12.79
C ASN A 174 -17.18 15.71 -12.81
N ARG A 175 -16.24 14.76 -12.81
CA ARG A 175 -14.82 15.08 -12.88
C ARG A 175 -14.39 15.34 -14.32
N ASP A 176 -14.07 16.60 -14.58
CA ASP A 176 -13.54 17.06 -15.86
C ASP A 176 -12.26 16.33 -16.23
N SER A 177 -12.06 16.03 -17.52
CA SER A 177 -10.88 15.30 -18.04
C SER A 177 -9.54 15.94 -17.65
N SER A 178 -9.57 17.23 -17.33
CA SER A 178 -8.46 18.00 -16.75
C SER A 178 -7.99 17.45 -15.39
N ALA A 179 -8.87 16.92 -14.54
CA ALA A 179 -8.54 16.42 -13.20
C ALA A 179 -7.61 15.18 -13.23
N ILE A 180 -7.78 14.31 -14.23
CA ILE A 180 -6.91 13.14 -14.43
C ILE A 180 -5.51 13.59 -14.87
N ALA A 181 -5.43 14.58 -15.78
CA ALA A 181 -4.16 15.16 -16.21
C ALA A 181 -3.42 15.87 -15.06
N TYR A 182 -4.15 16.59 -14.20
CA TYR A 182 -3.58 17.18 -12.98
C TYR A 182 -3.03 16.12 -12.03
N SER A 183 -3.76 15.03 -11.79
CA SER A 183 -3.31 13.94 -10.90
C SER A 183 -2.07 13.22 -11.47
N LEU A 184 -1.99 13.05 -12.78
CA LEU A 184 -0.84 12.42 -13.45
C LEU A 184 0.41 13.32 -13.41
N LEU A 185 0.24 14.64 -13.47
CA LEU A 185 1.32 15.62 -13.31
C LEU A 185 1.71 15.85 -11.84
N ALA A 186 0.78 15.63 -10.91
CA ALA A 186 1.01 15.83 -9.48
C ALA A 186 2.11 14.89 -8.95
N LEU A 187 2.14 13.63 -9.40
CA LEU A 187 3.08 12.62 -8.93
C LEU A 187 4.56 13.01 -9.17
N PRO A 188 5.02 13.32 -10.41
CA PRO A 188 6.41 13.73 -10.61
C PRO A 188 6.74 15.06 -9.94
N LEU A 189 5.77 15.98 -9.80
CA LEU A 189 5.96 17.24 -9.10
C LEU A 189 6.16 17.02 -7.59
N LEU A 190 5.36 16.14 -6.98
CA LEU A 190 5.49 15.73 -5.58
C LEU A 190 6.83 15.05 -5.32
N VAL A 191 7.25 14.14 -6.20
CA VAL A 191 8.57 13.50 -6.12
C VAL A 191 9.69 14.55 -6.24
N GLY A 192 9.58 15.50 -7.17
CA GLY A 192 10.57 16.57 -7.31
C GLY A 192 10.64 17.48 -6.08
N ALA A 193 9.49 17.89 -5.55
CA ALA A 193 9.37 18.75 -4.38
C ALA A 193 9.84 18.04 -3.09
N SER A 194 9.52 16.77 -2.92
CA SER A 194 9.97 15.97 -1.79
C SER A 194 11.49 15.79 -1.81
N LEU A 195 12.09 15.42 -2.95
CA LEU A 195 13.55 15.30 -3.08
C LEU A 195 14.27 16.63 -2.81
N ALA A 196 13.75 17.73 -3.36
CA ALA A 196 14.25 19.07 -3.10
C ALA A 196 14.21 19.42 -1.60
N THR A 197 13.07 19.16 -0.95
CA THR A 197 12.88 19.47 0.47
C THR A 197 13.74 18.59 1.36
N VAL A 198 13.89 17.31 1.05
CA VAL A 198 14.80 16.42 1.76
C VAL A 198 16.25 16.91 1.63
N ARG A 199 16.67 17.28 0.42
CA ARG A 199 18.02 17.74 0.12
C ARG A 199 18.37 19.06 0.81
N TRP A 200 17.46 20.03 0.81
CA TRP A 200 17.73 21.40 1.25
C TRP A 200 17.23 21.74 2.66
N VAL A 201 16.26 20.99 3.18
CA VAL A 201 15.64 21.26 4.48
C VAL A 201 15.93 20.10 5.44
N ILE A 202 15.41 18.91 5.15
CA ILE A 202 15.46 17.78 6.11
C ILE A 202 16.90 17.36 6.43
N LEU A 203 17.76 17.14 5.43
CA LEU A 203 19.14 16.72 5.66
C LEU A 203 19.98 17.75 6.46
N PRO A 204 19.94 19.07 6.15
CA PRO A 204 20.59 20.08 6.99
C PRO A 204 20.04 20.13 8.43
N LEU A 205 18.74 19.93 8.63
CA LEU A 205 18.13 19.90 9.95
C LEU A 205 18.56 18.66 10.76
N ILE A 206 18.59 17.48 10.14
CA ILE A 206 19.08 16.24 10.76
C ILE A 206 20.55 16.39 11.14
N THR A 207 21.41 16.88 10.24
CA THR A 207 22.85 17.01 10.53
C THR A 207 23.15 18.07 11.59
N ARG A 208 22.31 19.10 11.74
CA ARG A 208 22.47 20.14 12.76
C ARG A 208 22.01 19.70 14.16
N PHE A 209 21.02 18.82 14.24
CA PHE A 209 20.39 18.38 15.50
C PHE A 209 20.56 16.88 15.74
N ASP A 210 21.63 16.28 15.18
CA ASP A 210 21.89 14.82 15.20
C ASP A 210 21.95 14.22 16.62
N ARG A 211 22.28 15.03 17.64
CA ARG A 211 22.33 14.61 19.04
C ARG A 211 20.95 14.40 19.68
N PHE A 212 19.88 14.94 19.11
CA PHE A 212 18.53 14.91 19.68
C PHE A 212 17.64 13.91 18.94
N HIS A 213 17.65 12.65 19.37
CA HIS A 213 16.90 11.56 18.73
C HIS A 213 15.39 11.83 18.68
N GLU A 214 14.82 12.42 19.72
CA GLU A 214 13.40 12.82 19.77
C GLU A 214 13.04 13.84 18.66
N TYR A 215 13.95 14.76 18.36
CA TYR A 215 13.76 15.75 17.31
C TYR A 215 13.78 15.10 15.92
N ILE A 216 14.73 14.18 15.67
CA ILE A 216 14.81 13.45 14.39
C ILE A 216 13.54 12.62 14.19
N PHE A 217 13.04 11.97 15.24
CA PHE A 217 11.80 11.20 15.20
C PHE A 217 10.59 12.07 14.83
N LEU A 218 10.42 13.22 15.51
CA LEU A 218 9.35 14.17 15.19
C LEU A 218 9.47 14.74 13.77
N LEU A 219 10.69 15.04 13.34
CA LEU A 219 10.95 15.53 11.98
C LEU A 219 10.60 14.48 10.92
N ALA A 220 10.94 13.21 11.15
CA ALA A 220 10.65 12.11 10.24
C ALA A 220 9.14 11.84 10.13
N ILE A 221 8.43 11.74 11.27
CA ILE A 221 6.97 11.56 11.27
C ILE A 221 6.27 12.78 10.66
N GLY A 222 6.70 13.99 11.04
CA GLY A 222 6.15 15.23 10.48
C GLY A 222 6.34 15.30 8.96
N TRP A 223 7.50 14.86 8.46
CA TRP A 223 7.76 14.77 7.03
C TRP A 223 6.88 13.73 6.34
N CYS A 224 6.78 12.51 6.90
CA CYS A 224 5.91 11.45 6.40
C CYS A 224 4.45 11.95 6.25
N LEU A 225 3.89 12.54 7.30
CA LEU A 225 2.51 13.03 7.28
C LEU A 225 2.34 14.24 6.36
N ALA A 226 3.33 15.13 6.26
CA ALA A 226 3.29 16.25 5.32
C ALA A 226 3.27 15.78 3.86
N CYS A 227 4.06 14.76 3.52
CA CYS A 227 4.04 14.18 2.17
C CYS A 227 2.72 13.45 1.89
N ALA A 228 2.18 12.73 2.86
CA ALA A 228 0.88 12.07 2.75
C ALA A 228 -0.28 13.07 2.52
N GLU A 229 -0.34 14.13 3.32
CA GLU A 229 -1.37 15.17 3.19
C GLU A 229 -1.24 15.95 1.87
N THR A 230 -0.01 16.31 1.47
CA THR A 230 0.21 16.99 0.19
C THR A 230 -0.14 16.10 -1.01
N ALA A 231 0.05 14.79 -0.92
CA ALA A 231 -0.43 13.83 -1.92
C ALA A 231 -1.96 13.81 -1.99
N SER A 232 -2.63 13.70 -0.84
CA SER A 232 -4.11 13.72 -0.74
C SER A 232 -4.70 14.99 -1.35
N MET A 233 -4.14 16.16 -1.01
CA MET A 233 -4.55 17.45 -1.60
C MET A 233 -4.35 17.53 -3.11
N ALA A 234 -3.37 16.79 -3.65
CA ALA A 234 -3.10 16.73 -5.09
C ALA A 234 -3.95 15.67 -5.82
N GLY A 235 -4.88 14.99 -5.13
CA GLY A 235 -5.72 13.94 -5.69
C GLY A 235 -5.05 12.56 -5.80
N LEU A 236 -3.90 12.40 -5.15
CA LEU A 236 -3.19 11.13 -5.02
C LEU A 236 -3.59 10.44 -3.71
N SER A 237 -3.35 9.14 -3.58
CA SER A 237 -3.58 8.45 -2.32
C SER A 237 -2.51 8.83 -1.28
N ALA A 238 -2.91 9.01 -0.02
CA ALA A 238 -2.02 9.44 1.07
C ALA A 238 -0.88 8.43 1.31
N GLU A 239 -1.16 7.15 1.04
CA GLU A 239 -0.22 6.05 1.06
C GLU A 239 0.95 6.24 0.10
N ILE A 240 0.72 6.82 -1.09
CA ILE A 240 1.79 7.15 -2.04
C ILE A 240 2.68 8.26 -1.49
N GLY A 241 2.07 9.29 -0.90
CA GLY A 241 2.81 10.40 -0.34
C GLY A 241 3.71 9.96 0.82
N ALA A 242 3.26 8.99 1.60
CA ALA A 242 4.05 8.44 2.70
C ALA A 242 5.24 7.59 2.24
N PHE A 243 5.18 6.96 1.05
CA PHE A 243 6.25 6.14 0.47
C PHE A 243 7.38 6.99 -0.13
#